data_AF-A0A841QIQ8-F1
#
_entry.id   AF-A0A841QIQ8-F1
#
_cell.length_a   1.000
_cell.length_b   1.000
_cell.length_c   1.000
_cell.angle_alpha   90.00
_cell.angle_beta   90.00
_cell.angle_gamma   90.00
#
_symmetry.space_group_name_H-M   'P 1'
#
loop_
_entity.id
_entity.type
_entity.pdbx_description
1 polymer ?
#
loop_
_entity_poly.entity_id
_entity_poly.type
_entity_poly.pdbx_seq_one_letter_code
_entity_poly.pdbx_strand_id
1 'polypeptide(L)'
;MSKTHRVSRTSIMSVMEEDDSLSVSDNRAEMLIERVVIDDNVMTTIEDVFAGTSVISDTEKVSRILAVRAEVNQNWSQARDSFLAIGRALLDLENVLSKAEYIKLRQGSDRLFPFSDATATQLRRIAKAVSDGVIPLDACPGSYGTAYQITLLNEHQLRVAKERGLIRPDVTRREIASLRKETVIKPEISGRVDVNVLKEEYRKLLRYREKLESEMTVVDSKIQDIRGLLGDLVE
;
A
#
# COMPACT_ATOMS: atom_id res chain seq x y z
N MET A 1 -18.00 -58.05 34.65
CA MET A 1 -16.73 -57.76 35.34
C MET A 1 -16.01 -56.66 34.59
N SER A 2 -15.81 -55.49 35.19
CA SER A 2 -14.55 -54.73 35.13
C SER A 2 -14.71 -53.51 36.02
N LYS A 3 -13.79 -53.38 36.98
CA LYS A 3 -13.84 -52.46 38.12
C LYS A 3 -13.28 -51.10 37.74
N THR A 4 -13.97 -50.06 38.19
CA THR A 4 -13.46 -48.69 38.31
C THR A 4 -12.29 -48.65 39.28
N HIS A 5 -11.14 -48.12 38.86
CA HIS A 5 -10.06 -47.73 39.78
C HIS A 5 -9.75 -46.24 39.64
N ARG A 6 -10.15 -45.50 40.67
CA ARG A 6 -9.72 -44.12 40.95
C ARG A 6 -8.31 -44.19 41.52
N VAL A 7 -7.35 -43.55 40.85
CA VAL A 7 -6.02 -43.31 41.41
C VAL A 7 -6.08 -42.09 42.31
N SER A 8 -5.61 -42.25 43.55
CA SER A 8 -5.65 -41.28 44.64
C SER A 8 -4.54 -40.21 44.51
N ARG A 9 -4.89 -38.99 44.94
CA ARG A 9 -4.10 -37.73 44.89
C ARG A 9 -2.71 -37.78 45.52
N THR A 10 -2.38 -38.83 46.26
CA THR A 10 -1.10 -39.01 46.94
C THR A 10 0.03 -39.48 46.01
N SER A 11 -0.30 -39.95 44.79
CA SER A 11 0.70 -40.38 43.79
C SER A 11 1.25 -39.24 42.93
N ILE A 12 0.72 -38.02 43.07
CA ILE A 12 1.18 -36.83 42.32
C ILE A 12 2.23 -36.04 43.12
N MET A 13 2.32 -36.25 44.44
CA MET A 13 3.17 -35.44 45.31
C MET A 13 4.56 -36.03 45.57
N SER A 14 4.86 -37.23 45.05
CA SER A 14 6.18 -37.88 45.18
C SER A 14 7.05 -37.80 43.92
N VAL A 15 6.69 -36.94 42.96
CA VAL A 15 7.46 -36.69 41.72
C VAL A 15 7.91 -35.22 41.64
N MET A 16 7.74 -34.45 42.72
CA MET A 16 8.05 -33.01 42.75
C MET A 16 9.18 -32.62 43.70
N GLU A 17 9.92 -33.57 44.26
CA GLU A 17 11.09 -33.29 45.09
C GLU A 17 12.23 -34.22 44.69
N GLU A 18 12.98 -33.81 43.67
CA GLU A 18 14.45 -33.88 43.65
C GLU A 18 14.97 -33.13 42.42
N ASP A 19 15.87 -32.19 42.70
CA ASP A 19 16.66 -31.34 41.80
C ASP A 19 17.06 -32.02 40.48
N ASP A 20 16.86 -31.32 39.36
CA ASP A 20 18.04 -30.82 38.67
C ASP A 20 17.73 -29.60 37.81
N SER A 21 18.62 -28.62 37.93
CA SER A 21 18.64 -27.36 37.21
C SER A 21 18.74 -27.55 35.69
N LEU A 22 17.62 -27.83 35.02
CA LEU A 22 17.53 -27.71 33.57
C LEU A 22 17.45 -26.22 33.23
N SER A 23 18.62 -25.58 33.10
CA SER A 23 18.75 -24.43 32.22
C SER A 23 18.23 -24.88 30.86
N VAL A 24 16.99 -24.51 30.55
CA VAL A 24 16.50 -24.51 29.17
C VAL A 24 17.30 -23.40 28.50
N SER A 25 18.54 -23.70 28.11
CA SER A 25 19.24 -22.91 27.11
C SER A 25 18.29 -22.87 25.94
N ASP A 26 17.95 -21.65 25.55
CA ASP A 26 17.10 -21.34 24.43
C ASP A 26 17.84 -21.74 23.14
N ASN A 27 17.91 -23.05 22.89
CA ASN A 27 18.52 -23.63 21.70
C ASN A 27 17.79 -23.18 20.43
N ARG A 28 16.63 -22.51 20.55
CA ARG A 28 15.94 -21.86 19.44
C ARG A 28 16.65 -20.58 19.00
N ALA A 29 17.25 -19.83 19.92
CA ALA A 29 18.08 -18.67 19.59
C ALA A 29 19.38 -19.10 18.90
N GLU A 30 20.04 -20.16 19.37
CA GLU A 30 21.23 -20.72 18.71
C GLU A 30 20.91 -21.34 17.33
N MET A 31 19.79 -22.03 17.19
CA MET A 31 19.36 -22.56 15.87
C MET A 31 18.91 -21.48 14.88
N LEU A 32 18.51 -20.30 15.35
CA LEU A 32 18.22 -19.15 14.48
C LEU A 32 19.52 -18.48 13.98
N ILE A 33 20.59 -18.51 14.78
CA ILE A 33 21.90 -17.96 14.41
C ILE A 33 22.56 -18.81 13.29
N GLU A 34 22.34 -20.12 13.29
CA GLU A 34 22.94 -21.03 12.29
C GLU A 34 22.26 -20.99 10.90
N ARG A 35 21.15 -20.25 10.76
CA ARG A 35 20.40 -20.12 9.49
C ARG A 35 20.04 -18.71 9.09
N VAL A 36 20.67 -17.69 9.67
CA VAL A 36 20.77 -16.41 8.97
C VAL A 36 21.80 -16.65 7.88
N VAL A 37 21.32 -17.05 6.70
CA VAL A 37 22.00 -16.70 5.44
C VAL A 37 22.03 -15.17 5.47
N ILE A 38 23.07 -14.62 6.09
CA ILE A 38 23.37 -13.20 5.97
C ILE A 38 23.69 -13.11 4.48
N ASP A 39 22.72 -12.63 3.70
CA ASP A 39 22.98 -12.18 2.34
C ASP A 39 24.31 -11.42 2.40
N ASP A 40 25.34 -11.89 1.69
CA ASP A 40 26.70 -11.29 1.76
C ASP A 40 26.64 -9.76 1.54
N ASN A 41 25.61 -9.29 0.83
CA ASN A 41 25.25 -7.90 0.61
C ASN A 41 24.94 -7.08 1.90
N VAL A 42 24.36 -7.71 2.94
CA VAL A 42 23.95 -7.00 4.16
C VAL A 42 25.16 -6.54 4.96
N MET A 43 26.20 -7.37 5.08
CA MET A 43 27.40 -6.98 5.81
C MET A 43 28.14 -5.87 5.08
N THR A 44 28.30 -5.97 3.76
CA THR A 44 28.86 -4.89 2.93
C THR A 44 28.08 -3.59 3.08
N THR A 45 26.75 -3.66 3.12
CA THR A 45 25.90 -2.47 3.35
C THR A 45 26.15 -1.85 4.74
N ILE A 46 26.31 -2.67 5.79
CA ILE A 46 26.63 -2.19 7.14
C ILE A 46 28.01 -1.51 7.14
N GLU A 47 29.00 -2.11 6.47
CA GLU A 47 30.33 -1.54 6.34
C GLU A 47 30.32 -0.18 5.66
N ASP A 48 29.58 -0.05 4.56
CA ASP A 48 29.44 1.20 3.81
C ASP A 48 28.73 2.28 4.63
N VAL A 49 27.62 1.94 5.29
CA VAL A 49 26.82 2.90 6.09
C VAL A 49 27.58 3.39 7.33
N PHE A 50 28.35 2.50 7.96
CA PHE A 50 29.09 2.78 9.19
C PHE A 50 30.59 2.98 8.94
N ALA A 51 30.99 3.25 7.69
CA ALA A 51 32.37 3.50 7.31
C ALA A 51 32.98 4.61 8.17
N GLY A 52 34.18 4.35 8.72
CA GLY A 52 34.88 5.30 9.60
C GLY A 52 34.40 5.30 11.06
N THR A 53 33.55 4.34 11.46
CA THR A 53 33.12 4.16 12.87
C THR A 53 33.64 2.85 13.45
N SER A 54 33.53 2.68 14.78
CA SER A 54 33.90 1.44 15.49
C SER A 54 32.80 0.38 15.48
N VAL A 55 31.71 0.57 14.71
CA VAL A 55 30.56 -0.35 14.70
C VAL A 55 30.97 -1.72 14.17
N ILE A 56 31.75 -1.79 13.10
CA ILE A 56 32.15 -3.06 12.47
C ILE A 56 33.02 -3.91 13.41
N SER A 57 33.85 -3.25 14.23
CA SER A 57 34.73 -3.92 15.21
C SER A 57 33.99 -4.36 16.49
N ASP A 58 32.74 -3.94 16.67
CA ASP A 58 31.94 -4.21 17.87
C ASP A 58 30.85 -5.23 17.55
N THR A 59 31.10 -6.49 17.93
CA THR A 59 30.22 -7.63 17.65
C THR A 59 28.83 -7.45 18.25
N GLU A 60 28.70 -6.79 19.41
CA GLU A 60 27.42 -6.54 20.05
C GLU A 60 26.59 -5.54 19.22
N LYS A 61 27.23 -4.46 18.75
CA LYS A 61 26.56 -3.48 17.88
C LYS A 61 26.11 -4.08 16.55
N VAL A 62 26.97 -4.87 15.89
CA VAL A 62 26.62 -5.52 14.61
C VAL A 62 25.44 -6.48 14.81
N SER A 63 25.50 -7.34 15.83
CA SER A 63 24.41 -8.26 16.18
C SER A 63 23.09 -7.51 16.41
N ARG A 64 23.12 -6.41 17.17
CA ARG A 64 21.93 -5.59 17.44
C ARG A 64 21.35 -4.96 16.19
N ILE A 65 22.19 -4.46 15.28
CA ILE A 65 21.74 -3.89 14.00
C ILE A 65 21.06 -4.95 13.15
N LEU A 66 21.65 -6.14 13.03
CA LEU A 66 21.07 -7.25 12.27
C LEU A 66 19.71 -7.69 12.83
N ALA A 67 19.61 -7.81 14.17
CA ALA A 67 18.35 -8.16 14.83
C ALA A 67 17.26 -7.12 14.56
N VAL A 68 17.55 -5.82 14.74
CA VAL A 68 16.59 -4.74 14.49
C VAL A 68 16.20 -4.67 13.01
N ARG A 69 17.15 -4.89 12.09
CA ARG A 69 16.86 -4.93 10.64
C ARG A 69 15.87 -6.04 10.31
N ALA A 70 16.05 -7.23 10.87
CA ALA A 70 15.13 -8.36 10.67
C ALA A 70 13.73 -8.03 11.21
N GLU A 71 13.64 -7.48 12.41
CA GLU A 71 12.39 -7.04 13.04
C GLU A 71 11.67 -5.97 12.20
N VAL A 72 12.40 -4.97 11.71
CA VAL A 72 11.85 -3.92 10.83
C VAL A 72 11.29 -4.53 9.55
N ASN A 73 12.04 -5.41 8.87
CA ASN A 73 11.59 -6.05 7.63
C ASN A 73 10.32 -6.90 7.82
N GLN A 74 10.22 -7.60 8.95
CA GLN A 74 9.03 -8.38 9.30
C GLN A 74 7.82 -7.47 9.51
N ASN A 75 7.95 -6.44 10.37
CA ASN A 75 6.87 -5.48 10.62
C ASN A 75 6.46 -4.75 9.34
N TRP A 76 7.42 -4.42 8.47
CA TRP A 76 7.15 -3.78 7.19
C TRP A 76 6.32 -4.66 6.25
N SER A 77 6.65 -5.95 6.19
CA SER A 77 5.87 -6.94 5.42
C SER A 77 4.47 -7.11 6.00
N GLN A 78 4.33 -7.15 7.33
CA GLN A 78 3.04 -7.24 7.99
C GLN A 78 2.17 -6.00 7.75
N ALA A 79 2.76 -4.80 7.74
CA ALA A 79 2.05 -3.57 7.41
C ALA A 79 1.51 -3.61 5.98
N ARG A 80 2.31 -4.11 5.03
CA ARG A 80 1.88 -4.35 3.64
C ARG A 80 0.66 -5.26 3.57
N ASP A 81 0.77 -6.43 4.19
CA ASP A 81 -0.29 -7.43 4.15
C ASP A 81 -1.56 -6.92 4.83
N SER A 82 -1.42 -6.13 5.90
CA SER A 82 -2.53 -5.50 6.61
C SER A 82 -3.30 -4.52 5.73
N PHE A 83 -2.63 -3.57 5.05
CA PHE A 83 -3.35 -2.61 4.22
C PHE A 83 -3.97 -3.28 2.97
N LEU A 84 -3.36 -4.35 2.45
CA LEU A 84 -3.94 -5.15 1.37
C LEU A 84 -5.20 -5.89 1.82
N ALA A 85 -5.19 -6.47 3.04
CA ALA A 85 -6.36 -7.11 3.62
C ALA A 85 -7.50 -6.10 3.82
N ILE A 86 -7.20 -4.89 4.31
CA ILE A 86 -8.19 -3.82 4.43
C ILE A 86 -8.79 -3.48 3.05
N GLY A 87 -7.94 -3.28 2.04
CA GLY A 87 -8.39 -2.97 0.68
C GLY A 87 -9.29 -4.06 0.08
N ARG A 88 -8.99 -5.34 0.31
CA ARG A 88 -9.83 -6.48 -0.10
C ARG A 88 -11.18 -6.48 0.59
N ALA A 89 -11.21 -6.33 1.91
CA ALA A 89 -12.46 -6.25 2.67
C ALA A 89 -13.35 -5.08 2.20
N LEU A 90 -12.74 -3.95 1.85
CA LEU A 90 -13.45 -2.79 1.31
C LEU A 90 -14.01 -3.01 -0.10
N LEU A 91 -13.36 -3.86 -0.93
CA LEU A 91 -13.88 -4.28 -2.23
C LEU A 91 -15.02 -5.29 -2.08
N ASP A 92 -14.88 -6.25 -1.16
CA ASP A 92 -15.92 -7.23 -0.86
C ASP A 92 -17.19 -6.53 -0.36
N LEU A 93 -17.05 -5.53 0.52
CA LEU A 93 -18.17 -4.72 0.97
C LEU A 93 -18.83 -3.93 -0.17
N GLU A 94 -18.04 -3.37 -1.11
CA GLU A 94 -18.57 -2.66 -2.27
C GLU A 94 -19.45 -3.55 -3.16
N ASN A 95 -19.11 -4.85 -3.29
CA ASN A 95 -19.88 -5.80 -4.08
C ASN A 95 -21.24 -6.18 -3.46
N VAL A 96 -21.43 -5.98 -2.16
CA VAL A 96 -22.68 -6.32 -1.44
C VAL A 96 -23.64 -5.14 -1.37
N LEU A 97 -23.12 -3.90 -1.40
CA LEU A 97 -23.93 -2.70 -1.26
C LEU A 97 -24.56 -2.26 -2.58
N SER A 98 -25.79 -1.76 -2.53
CA SER A 98 -26.36 -1.01 -3.64
C SER A 98 -25.59 0.30 -3.87
N LYS A 99 -25.73 0.88 -5.07
CA LYS A 99 -25.11 2.17 -5.41
C LYS A 99 -25.48 3.28 -4.41
N ALA A 100 -26.72 3.32 -3.93
CA ALA A 100 -27.17 4.33 -2.97
C ALA A 100 -26.54 4.13 -1.58
N GLU A 101 -26.40 2.88 -1.13
CA GLU A 101 -25.76 2.55 0.15
C GLU A 101 -24.25 2.80 0.10
N TYR A 102 -23.60 2.49 -1.03
CA TYR A 102 -22.19 2.78 -1.24
C TYR A 102 -21.90 4.30 -1.16
N ILE A 103 -22.77 5.14 -1.74
CA ILE A 103 -22.63 6.61 -1.62
C ILE A 103 -22.70 7.04 -0.15
N LYS A 104 -23.64 6.49 0.64
CA LYS A 104 -23.73 6.77 2.08
C LYS A 104 -22.49 6.29 2.84
N LEU A 105 -21.98 5.10 2.51
CA LEU A 105 -20.73 4.58 3.09
C LEU A 105 -19.56 5.55 2.85
N ARG A 106 -19.42 6.06 1.62
CA ARG A 106 -18.38 7.05 1.28
C ARG A 106 -18.52 8.34 2.07
N GLN A 107 -19.74 8.85 2.19
CA GLN A 107 -20.04 10.08 2.95
C GLN A 107 -19.78 9.96 4.46
N GLY A 108 -19.87 8.74 5.02
CA GLY A 108 -19.66 8.49 6.45
C GLY A 108 -18.43 7.64 6.78
N SER A 109 -17.47 7.51 5.85
CA SER A 109 -16.33 6.58 6.01
C SER A 109 -15.46 6.92 7.21
N ASP A 110 -15.24 8.20 7.48
CA ASP A 110 -14.48 8.72 8.63
C ASP A 110 -15.15 8.45 9.99
N ARG A 111 -16.46 8.17 10.00
CA ARG A 111 -17.23 7.79 11.20
C ARG A 111 -17.25 6.29 11.45
N LEU A 112 -17.07 5.48 10.40
CA LEU A 112 -17.14 4.01 10.47
C LEU A 112 -15.75 3.35 10.52
N PHE A 113 -14.74 4.01 9.95
CA PHE A 113 -13.39 3.48 9.83
C PHE A 113 -12.36 4.47 10.39
N PRO A 114 -11.17 3.99 10.78
CA PRO A 114 -10.09 4.85 11.28
C PRO A 114 -9.37 5.62 10.15
N PHE A 115 -10.07 5.94 9.05
CA PHE A 115 -9.50 6.62 7.89
C PHE A 115 -10.58 7.29 7.03
N SER A 116 -10.16 8.25 6.20
CA SER A 116 -11.05 8.97 5.27
C SER A 116 -11.49 8.11 4.07
N ASP A 117 -12.55 8.55 3.36
CA ASP A 117 -12.96 7.98 2.07
C ASP A 117 -11.83 8.00 1.02
N ALA A 118 -10.99 9.03 1.05
CA ALA A 118 -9.83 9.13 0.17
C ALA A 118 -8.85 7.97 0.43
N THR A 119 -8.55 7.68 1.68
CA THR A 119 -7.72 6.53 2.06
C THR A 119 -8.40 5.22 1.67
N ALA A 120 -9.70 5.06 1.95
CA ALA A 120 -10.46 3.87 1.56
C ALA A 120 -10.36 3.59 0.05
N THR A 121 -10.51 4.65 -0.76
CA THR A 121 -10.37 4.58 -2.23
C THR A 121 -8.97 4.13 -2.66
N GLN A 122 -7.91 4.65 -2.02
CA GLN A 122 -6.53 4.22 -2.31
C GLN A 122 -6.34 2.74 -1.99
N LEU A 123 -6.80 2.29 -0.81
CA LEU A 123 -6.66 0.90 -0.37
C LEU A 123 -7.39 -0.08 -1.30
N ARG A 124 -8.63 0.22 -1.70
CA ARG A 124 -9.37 -0.58 -2.70
C ARG A 124 -8.60 -0.68 -4.01
N ARG A 125 -8.08 0.46 -4.51
CA ARG A 125 -7.35 0.50 -5.78
C ARG A 125 -6.06 -0.31 -5.74
N ILE A 126 -5.31 -0.26 -4.63
CA ILE A 126 -4.09 -1.06 -4.46
C ILE A 126 -4.44 -2.55 -4.40
N ALA A 127 -5.42 -2.93 -3.59
CA ALA A 127 -5.87 -4.33 -3.49
C ALA A 127 -6.32 -4.88 -4.84
N LYS A 128 -7.07 -4.08 -5.62
CA LYS A 128 -7.45 -4.44 -6.98
C LYS A 128 -6.24 -4.58 -7.90
N ALA A 129 -5.31 -3.62 -7.90
CA ALA A 129 -4.11 -3.69 -8.73
C ALA A 129 -3.23 -4.93 -8.43
N VAL A 130 -3.15 -5.34 -7.16
CA VAL A 130 -2.47 -6.58 -6.79
C VAL A 130 -3.24 -7.81 -7.26
N SER A 131 -4.57 -7.82 -7.08
CA SER A 131 -5.41 -8.94 -7.49
C SER A 131 -5.43 -9.13 -9.02
N ASP A 132 -5.39 -8.03 -9.77
CA ASP A 132 -5.33 -8.01 -11.24
C ASP A 132 -3.91 -8.30 -11.78
N GLY A 133 -2.89 -8.46 -10.92
CA GLY A 133 -1.50 -8.72 -11.32
C GLY A 133 -0.74 -7.52 -11.90
N VAL A 134 -1.29 -6.30 -11.76
CA VAL A 134 -0.60 -5.06 -12.13
C VAL A 134 0.63 -4.86 -11.25
N ILE A 135 0.46 -5.11 -9.95
CA ILE A 135 1.53 -5.10 -8.94
C ILE A 135 1.66 -6.54 -8.40
N PRO A 136 2.75 -7.26 -8.67
CA PRO A 136 3.01 -8.54 -8.03
C PRO A 136 3.01 -8.39 -6.49
N LEU A 137 2.44 -9.37 -5.77
CA LEU A 137 2.27 -9.30 -4.32
C LEU A 137 3.61 -9.13 -3.59
N ASP A 138 4.60 -9.90 -4.02
CA ASP A 138 5.97 -9.89 -3.53
C ASP A 138 6.71 -8.60 -3.86
N ALA A 139 6.33 -7.91 -4.94
CA ALA A 139 6.89 -6.63 -5.36
C ALA A 139 6.12 -5.40 -4.84
N CYS A 140 5.02 -5.59 -4.12
CA CYS A 140 4.19 -4.49 -3.62
C CYS A 140 4.91 -3.71 -2.50
N PRO A 141 5.03 -2.37 -2.60
CA PRO A 141 5.73 -1.57 -1.59
C PRO A 141 5.04 -1.61 -0.22
N GLY A 142 5.82 -1.58 0.86
CA GLY A 142 5.28 -1.58 2.22
C GLY A 142 4.58 -0.28 2.65
N SER A 143 4.71 0.80 1.86
CA SER A 143 3.93 2.02 2.04
C SER A 143 2.75 2.05 1.07
N TYR A 144 1.52 2.10 1.61
CA TYR A 144 0.31 2.22 0.80
C TYR A 144 0.35 3.46 -0.11
N GLY A 145 0.97 4.56 0.33
CA GLY A 145 1.07 5.78 -0.47
C GLY A 145 1.93 5.59 -1.72
N THR A 146 3.03 4.83 -1.61
CA THR A 146 3.87 4.48 -2.77
C THR A 146 3.16 3.46 -3.66
N ALA A 147 2.57 2.41 -3.08
CA ALA A 147 1.81 1.42 -3.82
C ALA A 147 0.67 2.08 -4.62
N TYR A 148 -0.04 3.04 -4.03
CA TYR A 148 -1.05 3.83 -4.72
C TYR A 148 -0.49 4.59 -5.93
N GLN A 149 0.70 5.19 -5.85
CA GLN A 149 1.30 5.87 -7.00
C GLN A 149 1.53 4.93 -8.19
N ILE A 150 1.89 3.67 -7.94
CA ILE A 150 2.04 2.66 -9.00
C ILE A 150 0.70 2.41 -9.69
N THR A 151 -0.41 2.38 -8.95
CA THR A 151 -1.76 2.22 -9.52
C THR A 151 -2.23 3.38 -10.40
N LEU A 152 -1.50 4.51 -10.38
CA LEU A 152 -1.77 5.69 -11.20
C LEU A 152 -0.98 5.71 -12.52
N LEU A 153 -0.04 4.77 -12.71
CA LEU A 153 0.72 4.67 -13.93
C LEU A 153 -0.19 4.19 -15.07
N ASN A 154 -0.06 4.82 -16.24
CA ASN A 154 -0.66 4.28 -17.46
C ASN A 154 0.13 3.06 -17.97
N GLU A 155 -0.38 2.36 -18.97
CA GLU A 155 0.27 1.15 -19.48
C GLU A 155 1.70 1.36 -19.97
N HIS A 156 1.97 2.48 -20.65
CA HIS A 156 3.33 2.79 -21.12
C HIS A 156 4.28 3.01 -19.92
N GLN A 157 3.85 3.80 -18.96
CA GLN A 157 4.61 4.06 -17.73
C GLN A 157 4.84 2.79 -16.93
N LEU A 158 3.85 1.90 -16.85
CA LEU A 158 3.97 0.63 -16.16
C LEU A 158 4.99 -0.30 -16.86
N ARG A 159 5.01 -0.34 -18.20
CA ARG A 159 6.04 -1.08 -18.95
C ARG A 159 7.43 -0.53 -18.65
N VAL A 160 7.62 0.79 -18.75
CA VAL A 160 8.91 1.43 -18.44
C VAL A 160 9.30 1.20 -16.98
N ALA A 161 8.34 1.24 -16.05
CA ALA A 161 8.59 0.93 -14.63
C ALA A 161 9.11 -0.50 -14.46
N LYS A 162 8.51 -1.48 -15.14
CA LYS A 162 8.95 -2.89 -15.10
C LYS A 162 10.35 -3.06 -15.71
N GLU A 163 10.60 -2.46 -16.88
CA GLU A 163 11.90 -2.49 -17.55
C GLU A 163 13.02 -1.89 -16.70
N ARG A 164 12.72 -0.82 -15.95
CA ARG A 164 13.66 -0.15 -15.05
C ARG A 164 13.73 -0.77 -13.64
N GLY A 165 13.02 -1.87 -13.39
CA GLY A 165 12.98 -2.51 -12.07
C GLY A 165 12.36 -1.65 -10.97
N LEU A 166 11.46 -0.72 -11.31
CA LEU A 166 10.79 0.19 -10.36
C LEU A 166 9.55 -0.43 -9.70
N ILE A 167 9.20 -1.68 -10.03
CA ILE A 167 8.15 -2.43 -9.34
C ILE A 167 8.84 -3.41 -8.38
N ARG A 168 9.11 -2.94 -7.16
CA ARG A 168 9.82 -3.69 -6.11
C ARG A 168 9.48 -3.16 -4.71
N PRO A 169 9.70 -3.93 -3.62
CA PRO A 169 9.26 -3.58 -2.27
C PRO A 169 9.85 -2.29 -1.69
N ASP A 170 11.10 -1.98 -2.06
CA ASP A 170 11.92 -0.87 -1.57
C ASP A 170 11.80 0.40 -2.44
N VAL A 171 10.98 0.37 -3.51
CA VAL A 171 10.82 1.54 -4.37
C VAL A 171 10.27 2.73 -3.58
N THR A 172 10.85 3.89 -3.83
CA THR A 172 10.44 5.13 -3.17
C THR A 172 9.36 5.85 -3.97
N ARG A 173 8.55 6.63 -3.26
CA ARG A 173 7.59 7.56 -3.89
C ARG A 173 8.27 8.52 -4.87
N ARG A 174 9.51 8.91 -4.56
CA ARG A 174 10.31 9.83 -5.40
C ARG A 174 10.65 9.19 -6.74
N GLU A 175 11.08 7.93 -6.77
CA GLU A 175 11.40 7.22 -8.01
C GLU A 175 10.18 7.10 -8.94
N ILE A 176 9.02 6.72 -8.40
CA ILE A 176 7.77 6.66 -9.18
C ILE A 176 7.36 8.05 -9.68
N ALA A 177 7.54 9.09 -8.87
CA ALA A 177 7.24 10.46 -9.29
C ALA A 177 8.20 10.96 -10.38
N SER A 178 9.49 10.62 -10.31
CA SER A 178 10.47 10.94 -11.36
C SER A 178 10.13 10.24 -12.67
N LEU A 179 9.81 8.93 -12.62
CA LEU A 179 9.35 8.19 -13.78
C LEU A 179 8.16 8.89 -14.44
N ARG A 180 7.15 9.27 -13.67
CA ARG A 180 5.96 9.96 -14.20
C ARG A 180 6.29 11.28 -14.88
N LYS A 181 7.28 12.03 -14.38
CA LYS A 181 7.73 13.29 -14.98
C LYS A 181 8.51 13.08 -16.28
N GLU A 182 9.36 12.05 -16.32
CA GLU A 182 10.17 11.71 -17.49
C GLU A 182 9.34 11.10 -18.62
N THR A 183 8.32 10.33 -18.27
CA THR A 183 7.40 9.66 -19.19
C THR A 183 6.14 10.47 -19.44
N VAL A 184 6.13 11.76 -19.10
CA VAL A 184 5.14 12.67 -19.66
C VAL A 184 5.36 12.62 -21.16
N ILE A 185 4.47 11.90 -21.85
CA ILE A 185 4.35 12.00 -23.30
C ILE A 185 3.94 13.44 -23.54
N LYS A 186 4.93 14.34 -23.75
CA LYS A 186 4.69 15.48 -24.61
C LYS A 186 4.20 14.86 -25.90
N PRO A 187 3.08 15.30 -26.49
CA PRO A 187 2.72 14.87 -27.82
C PRO A 187 3.86 15.32 -28.74
N GLU A 188 4.86 14.48 -28.92
CA GLU A 188 5.73 14.58 -30.06
C GLU A 188 4.82 14.28 -31.24
N ILE A 189 4.66 15.27 -32.10
CA ILE A 189 4.09 15.10 -33.42
C ILE A 189 5.15 14.32 -34.23
N SER A 190 5.46 13.09 -33.83
CA SER A 190 6.45 12.22 -34.46
C SER A 190 5.75 10.92 -34.87
N GLY A 191 5.46 10.85 -36.17
CA GLY A 191 4.65 9.81 -36.81
C GLY A 191 3.40 10.43 -37.43
N ARG A 192 3.11 10.13 -38.71
CA ARG A 192 2.01 10.72 -39.50
C ARG A 192 0.73 10.80 -38.68
N VAL A 193 0.51 11.96 -38.09
CA VAL A 193 -0.71 12.30 -37.42
C VAL A 193 -1.76 12.43 -38.52
N ASP A 194 -2.77 11.55 -38.52
CA ASP A 194 -3.88 11.68 -39.46
C ASP A 194 -4.62 12.99 -39.13
N VAL A 195 -4.30 14.01 -39.93
CA VAL A 195 -4.83 15.37 -39.79
C VAL A 195 -6.36 15.36 -39.80
N ASN A 196 -7.00 14.38 -40.42
CA ASN A 196 -8.45 14.26 -40.44
C ASN A 196 -8.99 13.83 -39.07
N VAL A 197 -8.33 12.90 -38.39
CA VAL A 197 -8.71 12.44 -37.04
C VAL A 197 -8.59 13.59 -36.02
N LEU A 198 -7.52 14.39 -36.09
CA LEU A 198 -7.42 15.56 -35.19
C LEU A 198 -8.42 16.66 -35.53
N LYS A 199 -8.70 16.90 -36.81
CA LYS A 199 -9.74 17.87 -37.19
C LYS A 199 -11.11 17.44 -36.68
N GLU A 200 -11.40 16.15 -36.69
CA GLU A 200 -12.66 15.63 -36.18
C GLU A 200 -12.75 15.71 -34.66
N GLU A 201 -11.68 15.35 -33.95
CA GLU A 201 -11.62 15.49 -32.50
C GLU A 201 -11.68 16.96 -32.05
N TYR A 202 -10.96 17.85 -32.75
CA TYR A 202 -11.04 19.29 -32.53
C TYR A 202 -12.46 19.83 -32.71
N ARG A 203 -13.18 19.40 -33.76
CA ARG A 203 -14.58 19.79 -33.97
C ARG A 203 -15.51 19.24 -32.88
N LYS A 204 -15.31 18.00 -32.42
CA LYS A 204 -16.09 17.43 -31.31
C LYS A 204 -15.88 18.23 -30.03
N LEU A 205 -14.63 18.55 -29.70
CA LEU A 205 -14.30 19.36 -28.52
C LEU A 205 -14.86 20.77 -28.63
N LEU A 206 -14.85 21.40 -29.82
CA LEU A 206 -15.46 22.71 -30.02
C LEU A 206 -16.97 22.69 -29.74
N ARG A 207 -17.68 21.69 -30.28
CA ARG A 207 -19.13 21.52 -30.03
C ARG A 207 -19.41 21.26 -28.55
N TYR A 208 -18.56 20.49 -27.89
CA TYR A 208 -18.69 20.23 -26.47
C TYR A 208 -18.47 21.50 -25.64
N ARG A 209 -17.48 22.32 -26.02
CA ARG A 209 -17.24 23.64 -25.43
C ARG A 209 -18.44 24.58 -25.60
N GLU A 210 -18.98 24.70 -26.80
CA GLU A 210 -20.18 25.52 -27.06
C GLU A 210 -21.39 25.05 -26.23
N LYS A 211 -21.57 23.73 -26.11
CA LYS A 211 -22.63 23.16 -25.27
C LYS A 211 -22.44 23.54 -23.81
N LEU A 212 -21.24 23.38 -23.27
CA LEU A 212 -20.93 23.76 -21.88
C LEU A 212 -21.09 25.27 -21.65
N GLU A 213 -20.72 26.12 -22.61
CA GLU A 213 -20.93 27.58 -22.53
C GLU A 213 -22.42 27.93 -22.50
N SER A 214 -23.25 27.22 -23.29
CA SER A 214 -24.72 27.39 -23.24
C SER A 214 -25.31 26.95 -21.90
N GLU A 215 -24.83 25.84 -21.35
CA GLU A 215 -25.25 25.33 -20.04
C GLU A 215 -24.84 26.29 -18.91
N MET A 216 -23.63 26.84 -18.96
CA MET A 216 -23.17 27.89 -18.04
C MET A 216 -24.07 29.12 -18.10
N THR A 217 -24.43 29.58 -19.30
CA THR A 217 -25.31 30.74 -19.46
C THR A 217 -26.69 30.50 -18.83
N VAL A 218 -27.25 29.30 -18.96
CA VAL A 218 -28.51 28.91 -18.31
C VAL A 218 -28.37 28.91 -16.79
N VAL A 219 -27.26 28.39 -16.27
CA VAL A 219 -26.98 28.39 -14.83
C VAL A 219 -26.81 29.81 -14.30
N ASP A 220 -26.08 30.67 -15.01
CA ASP A 220 -25.85 32.07 -14.63
C ASP A 220 -27.16 32.87 -14.62
N SER A 221 -28.03 32.67 -15.61
CA SER A 221 -29.38 33.26 -15.62
C SER A 221 -30.17 32.83 -14.39
N LYS A 222 -30.15 31.55 -14.03
CA LYS A 222 -30.85 31.05 -12.82
C LYS A 222 -30.26 31.64 -11.55
N ILE A 223 -28.93 31.80 -11.47
CA ILE A 223 -28.28 32.45 -10.33
C ILE A 223 -28.74 33.91 -10.24
N GLN A 224 -28.84 34.62 -11.36
CA GLN A 224 -29.32 35.99 -11.40
C GLN A 224 -30.79 36.11 -11.00
N ASP A 225 -31.66 35.21 -11.49
CA ASP A 225 -33.06 35.15 -11.08
C ASP A 225 -33.20 34.90 -9.58
N ILE A 226 -32.43 33.93 -9.05
CA ILE A 226 -32.40 33.62 -7.62
C ILE A 226 -31.87 34.81 -6.81
N ARG A 227 -30.83 35.51 -7.27
CA ARG A 227 -30.35 36.75 -6.64
C ARG A 227 -31.41 37.85 -6.65
N GLY A 228 -32.13 38.02 -7.75
CA GLY A 228 -33.24 38.97 -7.83
C GLY A 228 -34.41 38.63 -6.89
N LEU A 229 -34.68 37.33 -6.72
CA LEU A 229 -35.70 36.82 -5.79
C LEU A 229 -35.26 36.89 -4.32
N LEU A 230 -33.96 36.72 -4.05
CA LEU A 230 -33.39 36.85 -2.72
C LEU A 230 -33.21 38.32 -2.30
N GLY A 231 -33.11 39.27 -3.23
CA GLY A 231 -32.85 40.68 -2.93
C GLY A 231 -31.60 40.87 -2.04
N ASP A 232 -31.60 41.89 -1.17
CA ASP A 232 -30.50 42.20 -0.22
C ASP A 232 -30.40 41.23 0.97
N LEU A 233 -30.99 40.02 0.92
CA LEU A 233 -30.81 39.01 1.98
C LEU A 233 -29.43 38.31 1.96
N VAL A 234 -28.51 38.80 1.13
CA VAL A 234 -27.11 38.38 1.06
C VAL A 234 -26.20 39.62 1.10
N GLU A 235 -26.25 40.37 2.19
CA GLU A 235 -25.05 40.91 2.83
C GLU A 235 -24.71 40.08 4.08
#